data_AF-A0A2N5U8D2-F1
#
_entry.id   AF-A0A2N5U8D2-F1
#
_cell.length_a   1.000
_cell.length_b   1.000
_cell.length_c   1.000
_cell.angle_alpha   90.00
_cell.angle_beta   90.00
_cell.angle_gamma   90.00
#
_symmetry.space_group_name_H-M   'P 1'
#
loop_
_entity.id
_entity.type
_entity.pdbx_description
1 polymer ?
#
loop_
_entity_poly.entity_id
_entity_poly.type
_entity_poly.pdbx_seq_one_letter_code
_entity_poly.pdbx_strand_id
1 'polypeptide(L)'
;MDTCYPNQKKGLLDTFELYTGKVIFTLPVSADDICGFCFWAGRDKGKTTKKEILAKTIEKYLQEIKAWHLLHGKKYPDLVEPTVKVLLRSSAKADALVPFKEKKGAIHVRHLICFTECLEVSDPKDEAIFDLAIVAFWGMARLGELTSPLAKGELNIPTLVFAADVSWEGTGENSVAVLTLHDART
;
A
#
# COMPACT_ATOMS: atom_id res chain seq x y z
N MET A 1 -42.67 38.84 9.64
CA MET A 1 -41.74 39.99 9.71
C MET A 1 -40.81 39.74 10.88
N ASP A 2 -40.07 38.63 10.88
CA ASP A 2 -38.86 38.34 10.11
C ASP A 2 -37.63 39.06 10.66
N THR A 3 -36.82 38.31 11.41
CA THR A 3 -35.35 38.23 11.26
C THR A 3 -34.87 36.99 12.03
N CYS A 4 -34.55 35.90 11.34
CA CYS A 4 -33.21 35.55 10.87
C CYS A 4 -32.36 34.86 11.96
N TYR A 5 -32.52 33.54 12.07
CA TYR A 5 -31.58 32.64 12.74
C TYR A 5 -30.21 32.73 12.02
N PRO A 6 -29.10 33.04 12.71
CA PRO A 6 -27.79 33.00 12.08
C PRO A 6 -27.42 31.54 11.77
N ASN A 7 -27.08 31.32 10.49
CA ASN A 7 -26.70 30.04 9.88
C ASN A 7 -25.65 29.26 10.70
N GLN A 8 -26.10 28.33 11.54
CA GLN A 8 -25.28 27.32 12.25
C GLN A 8 -24.43 26.45 11.31
N LYS A 9 -24.73 26.43 10.00
CA LYS A 9 -23.95 25.69 9.00
C LYS A 9 -22.59 26.32 8.70
N LYS A 10 -22.42 27.64 8.91
CA LYS A 10 -21.15 28.33 8.60
C LYS A 10 -20.09 28.06 9.67
N GLY A 11 -20.50 28.05 10.94
CA GLY A 11 -19.61 27.74 12.06
C GLY A 11 -19.06 26.31 12.03
N LEU A 12 -19.85 25.34 11.54
CA LEU A 12 -19.41 23.94 11.49
C LEU A 12 -18.35 23.67 10.40
N LEU A 13 -18.49 24.36 9.26
CA LEU A 13 -17.50 24.30 8.16
C LEU A 13 -16.18 24.95 8.58
N ASP A 14 -16.23 26.11 9.24
CA ASP A 14 -15.03 26.82 9.70
C ASP A 14 -14.28 26.03 10.81
N THR A 15 -15.01 25.33 11.70
CA THR A 15 -14.40 24.45 12.70
C THR A 15 -13.74 23.21 12.09
N PHE A 16 -14.27 22.69 10.98
CA PHE A 16 -13.68 21.55 10.27
C PHE A 16 -12.38 21.92 9.56
N GLU A 17 -12.32 23.11 8.94
CA GLU A 17 -11.10 23.59 8.28
C GLU A 17 -9.95 23.90 9.25
N LEU A 18 -10.27 24.32 10.47
CA LEU A 18 -9.28 24.56 11.54
C LEU A 18 -8.75 23.25 12.16
N TYR A 19 -9.60 22.23 12.34
CA TYR A 19 -9.23 20.97 12.96
C TYR A 19 -8.43 20.05 12.03
N THR A 20 -8.62 20.17 10.73
CA THR A 20 -7.93 19.35 9.72
C THR A 20 -6.51 19.81 9.41
N GLY A 21 -6.02 20.89 10.05
CA GLY A 21 -4.64 21.34 9.90
C GLY A 21 -4.22 21.37 8.43
N LYS A 22 -5.04 22.04 7.61
CA LYS A 22 -5.03 22.01 6.13
C LYS A 22 -3.62 22.29 5.62
N VAL A 23 -2.81 21.23 5.51
CA VAL A 23 -1.55 21.27 4.77
C VAL A 23 -1.98 21.65 3.37
N ILE A 24 -1.51 22.80 2.90
CA ILE A 24 -1.83 23.32 1.57
C ILE A 24 -1.16 22.37 0.58
N PHE A 25 -1.81 21.25 0.29
CA PHE A 25 -1.44 20.40 -0.82
C PHE A 25 -1.96 21.11 -2.06
N THR A 26 -1.10 21.92 -2.68
CA THR A 26 -1.44 22.68 -3.87
C THR A 26 -1.58 21.72 -5.05
N LEU A 27 -2.77 21.15 -5.20
CA LEU A 27 -3.20 20.34 -6.33
C LEU A 27 -4.67 20.70 -6.61
N PRO A 28 -5.05 20.87 -7.89
CA PRO A 28 -5.05 19.77 -8.87
C PRO A 28 -3.83 19.72 -9.80
N VAL A 29 -3.48 18.50 -10.20
CA VAL A 29 -2.33 18.19 -11.07
C VAL A 29 -2.55 18.81 -12.44
N SER A 30 -1.55 19.54 -12.96
CA SER A 30 -1.68 20.18 -14.27
C SER A 30 -1.55 19.17 -15.43
N ALA A 31 -1.95 19.60 -16.62
CA ALA A 31 -1.74 18.86 -17.86
C ALA A 31 -0.27 18.47 -18.08
N ASP A 32 0.65 19.39 -17.81
CA ASP A 32 2.09 19.19 -18.01
C ASP A 32 2.67 18.22 -16.98
N ASP A 33 2.19 18.28 -15.74
CA ASP A 33 2.59 17.34 -14.69
C ASP A 33 2.17 15.90 -15.03
N ILE A 34 0.97 15.71 -15.60
CA ILE A 34 0.49 14.38 -16.04
C ILE A 34 1.35 13.85 -17.18
N CYS A 35 1.64 14.68 -18.19
CA CYS A 35 2.46 14.28 -19.32
C CYS A 35 3.91 14.01 -18.88
N GLY A 36 4.46 14.86 -18.03
CA GLY A 36 5.79 14.70 -17.42
C GLY A 36 5.88 13.42 -16.59
N PHE A 37 4.86 13.11 -15.80
CA PHE A 37 4.76 11.86 -15.06
C PHE A 37 4.75 10.65 -15.98
N CYS A 38 3.89 10.62 -17.01
CA CYS A 38 3.83 9.52 -17.97
C CYS A 38 5.15 9.32 -18.71
N PHE A 39 5.82 10.41 -19.09
CA PHE A 39 7.13 10.35 -19.75
C PHE A 39 8.22 9.87 -18.80
N TRP A 40 8.24 10.33 -17.55
CA TRP A 40 9.23 9.96 -16.55
C TRP A 40 9.08 8.51 -16.08
N ALA A 41 7.84 8.06 -15.86
CA ALA A 41 7.54 6.72 -15.35
C ALA A 41 7.54 5.64 -16.44
N GLY A 42 7.25 6.02 -17.68
CA GLY A 42 7.14 5.13 -18.82
C GLY A 42 8.47 4.60 -19.31
N ARG A 43 8.49 3.31 -19.68
CA ARG A 43 9.63 2.71 -20.39
C ARG A 43 9.81 3.32 -21.77
N ASP A 44 11.06 3.54 -22.14
CA ASP A 44 11.47 3.98 -23.46
C ASP A 44 12.79 3.30 -23.85
N LYS A 45 12.99 3.03 -25.15
CA LYS A 45 14.16 2.29 -25.67
C LYS A 45 15.50 2.98 -25.40
N GLY A 46 15.48 4.29 -25.12
CA GLY A 46 16.67 5.09 -24.82
C GLY A 46 16.86 5.44 -23.35
N LYS A 47 15.95 5.03 -22.45
CA LYS A 47 16.04 5.33 -21.02
C LYS A 47 16.55 4.12 -20.25
N THR A 48 17.53 4.35 -19.37
CA THR A 48 18.02 3.40 -18.36
C THR A 48 17.73 3.93 -16.97
N THR A 49 16.52 4.46 -16.78
CA THR A 49 16.11 5.00 -15.49
C THR A 49 15.73 3.87 -14.55
N LYS A 50 16.35 3.82 -13.37
CA LYS A 50 16.17 2.77 -12.34
C LYS A 50 14.73 2.63 -11.81
N LYS A 51 13.78 3.46 -12.25
CA LYS A 51 12.41 3.61 -11.73
C LYS A 51 11.31 3.43 -12.78
N GLU A 52 11.61 2.76 -13.88
CA GLU A 52 10.61 2.53 -14.94
C GLU A 52 9.54 1.51 -14.52
N ILE A 53 8.28 1.86 -14.74
CA ILE A 53 7.12 1.03 -14.42
C ILE A 53 6.35 0.63 -15.67
N LEU A 54 5.59 -0.47 -15.55
CA LEU A 54 4.76 -1.00 -16.62
C LEU A 54 3.70 0.03 -17.01
N ALA A 55 3.38 0.14 -18.30
CA ALA A 55 2.34 1.04 -18.81
C ALA A 55 0.98 0.79 -18.12
N LYS A 56 0.65 -0.47 -17.82
CA LYS A 56 -0.57 -0.83 -17.06
C LYS A 56 -0.58 -0.26 -15.63
N THR A 57 0.59 -0.12 -15.01
CA THR A 57 0.72 0.48 -13.68
C THR A 57 0.51 2.00 -13.76
N ILE A 58 1.08 2.65 -14.79
CA ILE A 58 0.86 4.07 -15.06
C ILE A 58 -0.63 4.35 -15.29
N GLU A 59 -1.32 3.49 -16.03
CA GLU A 59 -2.76 3.59 -16.27
C GLU A 59 -3.57 3.56 -14.97
N LYS A 60 -3.22 2.68 -14.01
CA LYS A 60 -3.87 2.66 -12.69
C LYS A 60 -3.71 3.97 -11.95
N TYR A 61 -2.49 4.51 -11.89
CA TYR A 61 -2.25 5.81 -11.27
C TYR A 61 -3.06 6.93 -11.94
N LEU A 62 -3.22 6.91 -13.27
CA LEU A 62 -4.05 7.90 -13.97
C LEU A 62 -5.54 7.79 -13.58
N GLN A 63 -6.05 6.58 -13.36
CA GLN A 63 -7.43 6.41 -12.87
C GLN A 63 -7.59 6.93 -11.44
N GLU A 64 -6.60 6.69 -10.57
CA GLU A 64 -6.57 7.25 -9.21
C GLU A 64 -6.54 8.78 -9.25
N ILE A 65 -5.70 9.38 -10.10
CA ILE A 65 -5.64 10.85 -10.29
C ILE A 65 -6.99 11.38 -10.78
N LYS A 66 -7.65 10.71 -11.73
CA LYS A 66 -8.99 11.10 -12.21
C LYS A 66 -10.04 11.04 -11.10
N ALA A 67 -10.07 9.95 -10.34
CA ALA A 67 -10.98 9.80 -9.21
C ALA A 67 -10.73 10.87 -8.14
N TRP A 68 -9.46 11.21 -7.91
CA TRP A 68 -9.07 12.26 -6.98
C TRP A 68 -9.56 13.66 -7.43
N HIS A 69 -9.41 14.00 -8.72
CA HIS A 69 -9.98 15.23 -9.28
C HIS A 69 -11.50 15.29 -9.11
N LEU A 70 -12.19 14.17 -9.38
CA LEU A 70 -13.63 14.04 -9.20
C LEU A 70 -14.05 14.27 -7.74
N LEU A 71 -13.33 13.65 -6.79
CA LEU A 71 -13.60 13.79 -5.35
C LEU A 71 -13.47 15.24 -4.88
N HIS A 72 -12.53 15.98 -5.44
CA HIS A 72 -12.29 17.38 -5.09
C HIS A 72 -13.06 18.38 -5.96
N GLY A 73 -14.00 17.91 -6.79
CA GLY A 73 -14.82 18.77 -7.66
C GLY A 73 -14.02 19.56 -8.69
N LYS A 74 -12.80 19.10 -9.02
CA LYS A 74 -11.93 19.70 -10.03
C LYS A 74 -12.06 18.93 -11.34
N LYS A 75 -12.05 19.65 -12.46
CA LYS A 75 -12.08 19.01 -13.79
C LYS A 75 -10.70 18.44 -14.10
N TYR A 76 -10.64 17.17 -14.49
CA TYR A 76 -9.43 16.56 -15.02
C TYR A 76 -9.09 17.20 -16.38
N PRO A 77 -7.80 17.48 -16.70
CA PRO A 77 -7.42 18.07 -17.97
C PRO A 77 -7.62 17.08 -19.13
N ASP A 78 -8.79 17.09 -19.75
CA ASP A 78 -9.15 16.18 -20.84
C ASP A 78 -8.27 16.35 -22.09
N LEU A 79 -7.69 17.54 -22.28
CA LEU A 79 -6.84 17.89 -23.44
C LEU A 79 -5.58 17.03 -23.54
N VAL A 80 -5.10 16.45 -22.44
CA VAL A 80 -3.88 15.61 -22.46
C VAL A 80 -4.12 14.14 -22.74
N GLU A 81 -5.38 13.68 -22.76
CA GLU A 81 -5.71 12.28 -23.02
C GLU A 81 -5.12 11.70 -24.31
N PRO A 82 -5.13 12.40 -25.46
CA PRO A 82 -4.50 11.90 -26.68
C PRO A 82 -2.99 11.70 -26.50
N THR A 83 -2.30 12.67 -25.89
CA THR A 83 -0.86 12.63 -25.64
C THR A 83 -0.50 11.50 -24.67
N VAL A 84 -1.23 11.39 -23.57
CA VAL A 84 -1.07 10.33 -22.57
C VAL A 84 -1.29 8.94 -23.20
N LYS A 85 -2.29 8.78 -24.07
CA LYS A 85 -2.51 7.52 -24.80
C LYS A 85 -1.36 7.16 -25.72
N VAL A 86 -0.75 8.13 -26.40
CA VAL A 86 0.44 7.90 -27.23
C VAL A 86 1.62 7.47 -26.36
N LEU A 87 1.86 8.15 -25.24
CA LEU A 87 2.91 7.80 -24.28
C LEU A 87 2.71 6.38 -23.73
N LEU A 88 1.51 6.05 -23.24
CA LEU A 88 1.18 4.72 -22.75
C LEU A 88 1.37 3.63 -23.80
N ARG A 89 0.99 3.87 -25.07
CA ARG A 89 1.22 2.92 -26.17
C ARG A 89 2.69 2.72 -26.46
N SER A 90 3.48 3.79 -26.43
CA SER A 90 4.93 3.70 -26.63
C SER A 90 5.60 2.88 -25.52
N SER A 91 5.21 3.10 -24.26
CA SER A 91 5.70 2.31 -23.12
C SER A 91 5.21 0.88 -23.15
N ALA A 92 3.95 0.62 -23.52
CA ALA A 92 3.44 -0.75 -23.66
C ALA A 92 4.18 -1.56 -24.74
N LYS A 93 4.60 -0.89 -25.83
CA LYS A 93 5.45 -1.51 -26.85
C LYS A 93 6.83 -1.85 -26.30
N ALA A 94 7.41 -0.99 -25.48
CA ALA A 94 8.67 -1.28 -24.79
C ALA A 94 8.51 -2.40 -23.76
N ASP A 95 7.40 -2.43 -23.01
CA ASP A 95 7.07 -3.48 -22.04
C ASP A 95 6.97 -4.85 -22.69
N ALA A 96 6.38 -4.95 -23.88
CA ALA A 96 6.24 -6.20 -24.61
C ALA A 96 7.59 -6.80 -25.06
N LEU A 97 8.65 -5.99 -25.14
CA LEU A 97 10.01 -6.45 -25.45
C LEU A 97 10.76 -6.95 -24.21
N VAL A 98 10.28 -6.62 -23.01
CA VAL A 98 10.87 -7.11 -21.77
C VAL A 98 10.35 -8.52 -21.50
N PRO A 99 11.23 -9.52 -21.34
CA PRO A 99 10.80 -10.87 -21.02
C PRO A 99 10.00 -10.86 -19.71
N PHE A 100 8.91 -11.63 -19.68
CA PHE A 100 8.06 -11.74 -18.51
C PHE A 100 8.89 -12.25 -17.33
N LYS A 101 8.96 -11.48 -16.24
CA LYS A 101 9.62 -11.93 -15.02
C LYS A 101 8.88 -13.18 -14.54
N GLU A 102 9.59 -14.30 -14.41
CA GLU A 102 9.00 -15.54 -13.92
C GLU A 102 8.18 -15.24 -12.66
N LYS A 103 6.94 -15.76 -12.64
CA LYS A 103 6.09 -15.60 -11.48
C LYS A 103 6.85 -16.16 -10.28
N LYS A 104 6.98 -15.37 -9.21
CA LYS A 104 7.59 -15.86 -7.97
C LYS A 104 6.88 -17.16 -7.60
N GLY A 105 7.64 -18.25 -7.52
CA GLY A 105 7.10 -19.54 -7.11
C GLY A 105 6.49 -19.45 -5.72
N ALA A 106 5.55 -20.34 -5.42
CA ALA A 106 5.04 -20.47 -4.07
C ALA A 106 6.19 -20.78 -3.10
N ILE A 107 6.13 -20.20 -1.89
CA ILE A 107 7.04 -20.60 -0.82
C ILE A 107 6.56 -21.97 -0.33
N HIS A 108 7.43 -22.97 -0.39
CA HIS A 108 7.13 -24.33 0.07
C HIS A 108 7.81 -24.60 1.42
N VAL A 109 7.33 -25.59 2.16
CA VAL A 109 7.94 -26.04 3.43
C VAL A 109 9.43 -26.37 3.26
N ARG A 110 9.84 -26.88 2.09
CA ARG A 110 11.26 -27.14 1.78
C ARG A 110 12.13 -25.88 1.86
N HIS A 111 11.58 -24.72 1.50
CA HIS A 111 12.31 -23.46 1.64
C HIS A 111 12.49 -23.09 3.12
N LEU A 112 11.52 -23.40 3.98
CA LEU A 112 11.63 -23.16 5.43
C LEU A 112 12.68 -24.08 6.07
N ILE A 113 12.76 -25.35 5.61
CA ILE A 113 13.81 -26.28 6.06
C ILE A 113 15.19 -25.78 5.65
N CYS A 114 15.39 -25.43 4.38
CA CYS A 114 16.66 -24.85 3.92
C CYS A 114 17.00 -23.54 4.65
N PHE A 115 15.98 -22.74 5.00
CA PHE A 115 16.14 -21.53 5.79
C PHE A 115 16.67 -21.82 7.20
N THR A 116 16.18 -22.87 7.88
CA THR A 116 16.72 -23.29 9.19
C THR A 116 18.17 -23.70 9.15
N GLU A 117 18.61 -24.37 8.09
CA GLU A 117 19.99 -24.82 7.94
C GLU A 117 20.98 -23.66 7.78
N CYS A 118 20.48 -22.48 7.37
CA CYS A 118 21.26 -21.28 7.15
C CYS A 118 21.29 -20.33 8.36
N LEU A 119 20.55 -20.63 9.43
CA LEU A 119 20.44 -19.80 10.63
C LEU A 119 21.27 -20.38 11.77
N GLU A 120 21.98 -19.52 12.50
CA GLU A 120 22.77 -19.95 13.64
C GLU A 120 21.88 -19.99 14.90
N VAL A 121 21.54 -21.20 15.36
CA VAL A 121 20.62 -21.44 16.50
C VAL A 121 21.08 -20.74 17.80
N SER A 122 22.33 -20.31 17.90
CA SER A 122 22.87 -19.61 19.08
C SER A 122 22.76 -18.08 19.03
N ASP A 123 22.34 -17.48 17.89
CA ASP A 123 22.08 -16.04 17.80
C ASP A 123 20.58 -15.76 18.08
N PRO A 124 20.23 -15.01 19.15
CA PRO A 124 18.86 -14.62 19.45
C PRO A 124 18.14 -13.91 18.29
N LYS A 125 18.90 -13.24 17.41
CA LYS A 125 18.34 -12.59 16.23
C LYS A 125 17.90 -13.59 15.17
N ASP A 126 18.71 -14.62 14.92
CA ASP A 126 18.40 -15.66 13.95
C ASP A 126 17.23 -16.52 14.43
N GLU A 127 17.13 -16.79 15.73
CA GLU A 127 15.97 -17.42 16.36
C GLU A 127 14.69 -16.60 16.14
N ALA A 128 14.73 -15.29 16.42
CA ALA A 128 13.59 -14.41 16.18
C ALA A 128 13.18 -14.30 14.70
N ILE A 129 14.15 -14.33 13.78
CA ILE A 129 13.89 -14.35 12.34
C ILE A 129 13.22 -15.67 11.93
N PHE A 130 13.63 -16.79 12.53
CA PHE A 130 13.03 -18.09 12.26
C PHE A 130 11.59 -18.17 12.75
N ASP A 131 11.33 -17.75 13.99
CA ASP A 131 9.99 -17.70 14.57
C ASP A 131 9.06 -16.83 13.73
N LEU A 132 9.55 -15.67 13.29
CA LEU A 132 8.81 -14.78 12.40
C LEU A 132 8.50 -15.44 11.05
N ALA A 133 9.43 -16.22 10.49
CA ALA A 133 9.21 -16.95 9.25
C ALA A 133 8.16 -18.06 9.41
N ILE A 134 8.15 -18.78 10.54
CA ILE A 134 7.13 -19.79 10.86
C ILE A 134 5.76 -19.13 10.95
N VAL A 135 5.64 -18.05 11.73
CA VAL A 135 4.37 -17.34 11.95
C VAL A 135 3.85 -16.75 10.63
N ALA A 136 4.72 -16.14 9.81
CA ALA A 136 4.32 -15.63 8.50
C ALA A 136 3.85 -16.74 7.56
N PHE A 137 4.55 -17.89 7.55
CA PHE A 137 4.25 -19.00 6.67
C PHE A 137 2.91 -19.66 7.01
N TRP A 138 2.69 -20.02 8.28
CA TRP A 138 1.47 -20.71 8.72
C TRP A 138 0.29 -19.78 9.02
N GLY A 139 0.58 -18.56 9.47
CA GLY A 139 -0.43 -17.52 9.67
C GLY A 139 -0.88 -16.86 8.37
N MET A 140 -0.26 -17.17 7.23
CA MET A 140 -0.50 -16.52 5.93
C MET A 140 -0.41 -14.98 6.02
N ALA A 141 0.39 -14.47 6.96
CA ALA A 141 0.51 -13.06 7.26
C ALA A 141 1.62 -12.40 6.45
N ARG A 142 1.44 -11.12 6.09
CA ARG A 142 2.50 -10.36 5.41
C ARG A 142 3.55 -9.93 6.43
N LEU A 143 4.81 -9.88 6.02
CA LEU A 143 5.88 -9.41 6.90
C LEU A 143 5.60 -8.00 7.46
N GLY A 144 4.99 -7.12 6.67
CA GLY A 144 4.60 -5.77 7.12
C GLY A 144 3.44 -5.72 8.13
N GLU A 145 2.73 -6.84 8.34
CA GLU A 145 1.72 -6.98 9.40
C GLU A 145 2.36 -7.50 10.70
N LEU A 146 3.43 -8.30 10.59
CA LEU A 146 4.13 -8.88 11.74
C LEU A 146 5.31 -8.01 12.22
N THR A 147 5.78 -7.06 11.41
CA THR A 147 6.94 -6.23 11.72
C THR A 147 6.56 -4.76 11.78
N SER A 148 7.14 -4.06 12.76
CA SER A 148 7.02 -2.61 12.87
C SER A 148 8.19 -1.93 12.16
N PRO A 149 7.94 -0.84 11.39
CA PRO A 149 9.01 -0.03 10.82
C PRO A 149 9.78 0.78 11.89
N LEU A 150 9.24 0.88 13.10
CA LEU A 150 9.84 1.59 14.21
C LEU A 150 10.50 0.60 15.17
N ALA A 151 11.80 0.79 15.43
CA ALA A 151 12.53 -0.01 16.41
C ALA A 151 12.03 0.21 17.86
N LYS A 152 11.45 1.37 18.15
CA LYS A 152 10.82 1.76 19.42
C LYS A 152 9.67 2.73 19.13
N GLY A 153 8.56 2.63 19.85
CA GLY A 153 7.44 3.57 19.74
C GLY A 153 6.10 2.96 20.18
N GLU A 154 5.07 3.79 20.23
CA GLU A 154 3.69 3.33 20.41
C GLU A 154 3.27 2.51 19.21
N LEU A 155 2.97 1.24 19.45
CA LEU A 155 2.50 0.32 18.44
C LEU A 155 1.06 0.70 18.07
N ASN A 156 0.75 0.74 16.77
CA ASN A 156 -0.64 0.87 16.31
C ASN A 156 -1.38 -0.43 16.63
N ILE A 157 -1.94 -0.47 17.84
CA ILE A 157 -2.68 -1.60 18.42
C ILE A 157 -3.73 -2.21 17.46
N PRO A 158 -4.48 -1.43 16.65
CA PRO A 158 -5.52 -2.01 15.79
C PRO A 158 -4.99 -2.92 14.67
N THR A 159 -3.71 -2.76 14.28
CA THR A 159 -3.15 -3.38 13.07
C THR A 159 -2.22 -4.56 13.37
N LEU A 160 -1.97 -4.85 14.64
CA LEU A 160 -0.99 -5.84 15.09
C LEU A 160 -1.70 -6.98 15.82
N VAL A 161 -1.15 -8.19 15.69
CA VAL A 161 -1.56 -9.36 16.45
C VAL A 161 -0.54 -9.56 17.57
N PHE A 162 -0.97 -9.43 18.83
CA PHE A 162 -0.10 -9.61 19.98
C PHE A 162 -0.15 -11.05 20.47
N ALA A 163 0.92 -11.51 21.15
CA ALA A 163 0.90 -12.78 21.87
C ALA A 163 -0.22 -12.83 22.94
N ALA A 164 -0.64 -11.66 23.44
CA ALA A 164 -1.78 -11.52 24.35
C ALA A 164 -3.14 -11.81 23.69
N ASP A 165 -3.24 -11.75 22.35
CA ASP A 165 -4.47 -12.03 21.60
C ASP A 165 -4.65 -13.52 21.29
N VAL A 166 -3.72 -14.36 21.75
CA VAL A 166 -3.75 -15.82 21.61
C VAL A 166 -4.13 -16.45 22.93
N SER A 167 -5.34 -17.00 23.01
CA SER A 167 -5.79 -17.81 24.13
C SER A 167 -5.87 -19.28 23.72
N TRP A 168 -5.38 -20.15 24.59
CA TRP A 168 -5.50 -21.60 24.40
C TRP A 168 -6.73 -22.09 25.13
N GLU A 169 -7.69 -22.63 24.39
CA GLU A 169 -8.89 -23.24 24.94
C GLU A 169 -8.82 -24.77 24.79
N GLY A 170 -9.18 -25.49 25.84
CA GLY A 170 -9.24 -26.96 25.86
C GLY A 170 -8.31 -27.62 26.88
N THR A 171 -8.67 -28.85 27.28
CA THR A 171 -7.93 -29.64 28.29
C THR A 171 -7.47 -30.95 27.63
N GLY A 172 -6.17 -31.11 27.37
CA GLY A 172 -5.57 -32.35 26.83
C GLY A 172 -5.16 -32.28 25.35
N GLU A 173 -5.09 -33.43 24.67
CA GLU A 173 -4.61 -33.60 23.27
C GLU A 173 -5.36 -32.77 22.21
N ASN A 174 -6.43 -32.07 22.58
CA ASN A 174 -7.28 -31.30 21.68
C ASN A 174 -7.27 -29.79 22.06
N SER A 175 -6.09 -29.24 22.34
CA SER A 175 -5.92 -27.80 22.58
C SER A 175 -6.16 -27.00 21.31
N VAL A 176 -7.12 -26.08 21.33
CA VAL A 176 -7.42 -25.18 20.22
C VAL A 176 -6.86 -23.80 20.55
N ALA A 177 -6.04 -23.25 19.67
CA ALA A 177 -5.60 -21.87 19.76
C ALA A 177 -6.70 -20.96 19.19
N VAL A 178 -7.19 -20.04 20.00
CA VAL A 178 -8.15 -19.00 19.61
C VAL A 178 -7.37 -17.70 19.44
N LEU A 179 -7.38 -17.15 18.23
CA LEU A 179 -6.76 -15.86 17.90
C LEU A 179 -7.82 -14.79 17.73
N THR A 180 -7.68 -13.68 18.45
CA THR A 180 -8.58 -12.53 18.33
C THR A 180 -7.98 -11.47 17.40
N LEU A 181 -8.65 -11.16 16.29
CA LEU A 181 -8.25 -10.11 15.35
C LEU A 181 -9.10 -8.86 15.56
N HIS A 182 -8.46 -7.71 15.80
CA HIS A 182 -9.16 -6.47 16.17
C HIS A 182 -9.64 -5.62 14.97
N ASP A 183 -9.15 -5.84 13.74
CA ASP A 183 -9.53 -5.07 12.55
C ASP A 183 -9.85 -5.96 11.33
N ALA A 184 -10.71 -6.96 11.51
CA ALA A 184 -11.22 -7.75 10.40
C ALA A 184 -12.30 -6.97 9.63
N ARG A 185 -11.97 -6.45 8.44
CA ARG A 185 -12.98 -6.04 7.44
C ARG A 185 -13.39 -7.26 6.60
N THR A 186 -14.64 -7.67 6.74
CA THR A 186 -15.35 -8.56 5.80
C THR A 186 -15.74 -7.85 4.51
#